data_AF-A0A4R6KE86-F1
#
_entry.id   AF-A0A4R6KE86-F1
#
_cell.length_a   1.000
_cell.length_b   1.000
_cell.length_c   1.000
_cell.angle_alpha   90.00
_cell.angle_beta   90.00
_cell.angle_gamma   90.00
#
_symmetry.space_group_name_H-M   'P 1'
#
loop_
_entity.id
_entity.type
_entity.pdbx_description
1 polymer ?
#
loop_
_entity_poly.entity_id
_entity_poly.type
_entity_poly.pdbx_seq_one_letter_code
_entity_poly.pdbx_strand_id
1 'polypeptide(L)' 'MAERRGPAQAKCPIRPGDPCSLCVPGASGPQDCPLVYLVMSDPALRAELHAWSSKRPR' A
#
# COMPACT_ATOMS: atom_id res chain seq x y z
N MET A 1 -31.83 -4.09 -0.84
CA MET A 1 -30.68 -4.89 -0.38
C MET A 1 -29.42 -4.21 -0.89
N ALA A 2 -28.69 -3.48 -0.04
CA ALA A 2 -27.47 -2.80 -0.46
C ALA A 2 -26.35 -3.82 -0.53
N GLU A 3 -25.83 -4.06 -1.73
CA GLU A 3 -24.68 -4.94 -1.97
C GLU A 3 -23.54 -4.55 -1.02
N ARG A 4 -23.18 -5.43 -0.09
CA ARG A 4 -22.01 -5.22 0.77
C ARG A 4 -20.78 -5.34 -0.13
N ARG A 5 -20.36 -4.22 -0.71
CA ARG A 5 -19.08 -4.11 -1.42
C ARG A 5 -18.02 -4.62 -0.43
N GLY A 6 -17.43 -5.79 -0.72
CA GLY A 6 -16.38 -6.36 0.11
C GLY A 6 -15.28 -5.31 0.35
N PRO A 7 -14.53 -5.40 1.46
CA PRO A 7 -13.50 -4.41 1.74
C PRO A 7 -12.59 -4.29 0.53
N ALA A 8 -12.42 -3.07 0.01
CA ALA A 8 -11.49 -2.81 -1.07
C ALA A 8 -10.16 -3.45 -0.67
N GLN A 9 -9.67 -4.44 -1.43
CA GLN A 9 -8.38 -5.04 -1.11
C GLN A 9 -7.35 -3.91 -1.09
N ALA A 10 -6.84 -3.62 0.10
CA ALA A 10 -5.82 -2.60 0.26
C ALA A 10 -4.63 -3.02 -0.60
N LYS A 11 -4.24 -2.18 -1.55
CA LYS A 11 -3.10 -2.44 -2.42
C LYS A 11 -1.82 -2.06 -1.68
N CYS A 12 -0.74 -2.78 -1.93
CA CYS A 12 0.56 -2.40 -1.42
C CYS A 12 1.05 -1.13 -2.13
N PRO A 13 1.33 -0.01 -1.44
CA PRO A 13 1.76 1.21 -2.10
C PRO A 13 3.18 1.10 -2.67
N ILE A 14 4.01 0.19 -2.15
CA ILE A 14 5.37 -0.08 -2.66
C ILE A 14 5.32 -0.95 -3.93
N ARG A 15 4.35 -1.86 -4.01
CA ARG A 15 4.10 -2.74 -5.16
C ARG A 15 2.69 -2.45 -5.72
N PRO A 16 2.50 -1.34 -6.47
CA PRO A 16 1.24 -1.01 -7.11
C PRO A 16 0.77 -2.17 -7.98
N GLY A 17 -0.46 -2.62 -7.75
CA GLY A 17 -1.05 -3.77 -8.45
C GLY A 17 -1.06 -5.06 -7.63
N ASP A 18 -0.19 -5.18 -6.62
CA ASP A 18 -0.14 -6.33 -5.72
C ASP A 18 -1.04 -6.09 -4.49
N PRO A 19 -1.87 -7.07 -4.10
CA PRO A 19 -2.67 -6.97 -2.89
C PRO A 19 -1.76 -6.93 -1.65
N CYS A 20 -2.22 -6.29 -0.58
CA CYS A 20 -1.53 -6.35 0.70
C CYS A 20 -1.48 -7.81 1.20
N SER A 21 -0.29 -8.30 1.52
CA SER A 21 -0.05 -9.64 2.08
C SER A 21 0.16 -9.63 3.60
N LEU A 22 0.02 -8.47 4.26
CA LEU A 22 0.18 -8.34 5.70
C LEU A 22 -1.03 -8.96 6.41
N CYS A 23 -0.91 -10.22 6.81
CA CYS A 23 -1.95 -10.98 7.51
C CYS A 23 -1.48 -11.36 8.91
N VAL A 24 -1.45 -10.39 9.82
CA VAL A 24 -1.11 -10.60 11.23
C VAL A 24 -2.22 -10.02 12.13
N PRO A 25 -2.47 -10.62 13.32
CA PRO A 25 -3.47 -10.10 14.25
C PRO A 25 -3.21 -8.63 14.60
N GLY A 26 -4.26 -7.80 14.50
CA GLY A 26 -4.18 -6.36 14.78
C GLY A 26 -3.76 -5.48 13.59
N ALA A 27 -3.38 -6.05 12.45
CA ALA A 27 -3.09 -5.26 11.24
C ALA A 27 -4.39 -4.61 10.71
N SER A 28 -4.36 -3.29 10.55
CA SER A 28 -5.45 -2.51 9.97
C SER A 28 -5.24 -2.26 8.47
N GLY A 29 -4.07 -2.64 7.92
CA GLY A 29 -3.76 -2.51 6.50
C GLY A 29 -2.28 -2.26 6.20
N PRO A 30 -1.95 -1.70 5.02
CA PRO A 30 -0.58 -1.55 4.55
C PRO A 30 0.30 -0.69 5.44
N GLN A 31 -0.27 0.30 6.14
CA GLN A 31 0.49 1.18 7.04
C GLN A 31 1.15 0.43 8.21
N ASP A 32 0.61 -0.73 8.59
CA ASP A 32 1.18 -1.57 9.66
C ASP A 32 2.38 -2.40 9.16
N CYS A 33 2.65 -2.43 7.85
CA CYS A 33 3.83 -3.09 7.31
C CYS A 33 5.07 -2.23 7.62
N PRO A 34 6.12 -2.78 8.26
CA PRO A 34 7.31 -2.01 8.61
C PRO A 34 7.96 -1.30 7.42
N LEU A 35 7.96 -1.94 6.24
CA LEU A 35 8.49 -1.33 5.02
C LEU A 35 7.67 -0.12 4.57
N VAL A 36 6.34 -0.26 4.57
CA VAL A 36 5.46 0.85 4.19
C VAL A 36 5.58 1.98 5.20
N TYR A 37 5.64 1.66 6.50
CA TYR A 37 5.85 2.64 7.55
C TYR A 37 7.12 3.47 7.31
N LEU A 38 8.28 2.83 7.06
CA LEU A 38 9.55 3.52 6.83
C LEU A 38 9.49 4.43 5.59
N VAL A 39 9.02 3.90 4.46
CA VAL A 39 8.98 4.64 3.20
C VAL A 39 7.96 5.78 3.22
N MET A 40 6.81 5.58 3.87
CA MET A 40 5.76 6.60 3.92
C MET A 40 5.99 7.67 4.99
N SER A 41 6.75 7.34 6.04
CA SER A 41 7.12 8.30 7.10
C SER A 41 8.26 9.22 6.65
N ASP A 42 9.10 8.78 5.72
CA ASP A 42 10.16 9.61 5.15
C ASP A 42 9.65 10.39 3.91
N PRO A 43 9.65 11.73 3.93
CA PRO A 43 9.11 12.53 2.84
C PRO A 43 9.92 12.43 1.54
N ALA A 44 11.24 12.20 1.62
CA ALA A 44 12.10 12.06 0.45
C ALA A 44 11.85 10.72 -0.24
N LEU A 45 11.86 9.61 0.52
CA LEU A 45 11.55 8.28 0.00
C LEU A 45 10.13 8.20 -0.58
N ARG A 46 9.16 8.86 0.07
CA ARG A 46 7.80 8.95 -0.47
C ARG A 46 7.76 9.67 -1.82
N ALA A 47 8.47 10.79 -1.95
CA ALA A 47 8.56 11.53 -3.21
C ALA A 47 9.21 10.69 -4.32
N GLU A 48 10.29 9.97 -3.99
CA GLU A 48 10.95 9.05 -4.91
C GLU A 48 10.03 7.90 -5.35
N LEU A 49 9.28 7.30 -4.43
CA LEU A 49 8.30 6.26 -4.74
C LEU A 49 7.23 6.74 -5.72
N HIS A 50 6.71 7.96 -5.52
CA HIS A 50 5.76 8.59 -6.44
C HIS A 50 6.39 8.82 -7.83
N ALA A 51 7.61 9.35 -7.86
CA ALA A 51 8.34 9.59 -9.10
C ALA A 51 8.71 8.29 -9.84
N TRP A 52 8.96 7.20 -9.13
CA TRP A 52 9.25 5.90 -9.72
C TRP A 52 7.99 5.18 -10.19
N SER A 53 6.90 5.28 -9.43
CA SER A 53 5.62 4.66 -9.79
C SER A 53 5.01 5.27 -11.07
N SER A 54 5.24 6.57 -11.31
CA SER A 54 4.79 7.24 -12.55
C SER A 54 5.59 6.84 -13.80
N LYS A 55 6.82 6.33 -13.62
CA LYS A 55 7.73 5.96 -14.71
C LYS A 55 7.63 4.48 -15.11
N ARG A 56 6.85 3.66 -14.39
CA ARG A 56 6.74 2.23 -14.71
C ARG A 56 5.88 1.99 -15.95
N PRO A 57 6.37 1.26 -16.97
CA PRO A 57 5.52 0.75 -18.03
C PRO A 57 4.48 -0.21 -17.44
N ARG A 58 3.26 -0.18 -17.99
CA ARG A 58 2.14 -1.00 -17.55
C ARG A 58 2.30 -2.46 -17.94
#